data_AF-A0A7C3J8S4-F1
#
_entry.id   AF-A0A7C3J8S4-F1
#
_cell.length_a   1.000
_cell.length_b   1.000
_cell.length_c   1.000
_cell.angle_alpha   90.00
_cell.angle_beta   90.00
_cell.angle_gamma   90.00
#
_symmetry.space_group_name_H-M   'P 1'
#
loop_
_entity.id
_entity.type
_entity.pdbx_description
1 polymer ?
#
loop_
_entity_poly.entity_id
_entity_poly.type
_entity_poly.pdbx_seq_one_letter_code
_entity_poly.pdbx_strand_id
1 'polypeptide(L)'
;MNLERPDLSQLDAAVRAYIEALEAEVERLSGSQPKAAAAPPLEPSEPPTTLNVVTVSRSGLAKRTPRHFYSRQRRGGMGIFDLDSPADDPPAHLLIADEGQDLILITNEARVFRFAVEALPESPVRSRGQALTAELELNPGEQPALILAYPYQGYLVIATQQGQVRRLRHHFFGPSVTQGSSLYDIKKLGVPIAACWTSGENDLFIATRQGRAIRFAEQQIPAQGCLGLRLTDDDAIVAVAAVEPDGGVFLLSADGKGTIRLMSGFSANKAPGAGGKAAMRTDQLIGATAVGEADDIFVISRLGKIIRFQAAEVPATEGVVQGVNCMALRADETTALARSLAP
;
A
#
# COMPACT_ATOMS: atom_id res chain seq x y z
N MET A 1 8.50 -13.51 26.63
CA MET A 1 8.60 -13.83 28.07
C MET A 1 9.80 -14.75 28.23
N ASN A 2 10.80 -14.39 29.04
CA ASN A 2 11.76 -15.38 29.52
C ASN A 2 11.00 -16.28 30.50
N LEU A 3 10.46 -17.39 30.00
CA LEU A 3 9.95 -18.44 30.85
C LEU A 3 11.17 -19.12 31.45
N GLU A 4 11.44 -18.86 32.74
CA GLU A 4 12.42 -19.64 33.48
C GLU A 4 11.99 -21.12 33.46
N ARG A 5 12.96 -22.00 33.23
CA ARG A 5 12.71 -23.45 33.18
C ARG A 5 12.09 -23.87 34.53
N PRO A 6 10.90 -24.49 34.53
CA PRO A 6 10.28 -24.97 35.76
C PRO A 6 11.15 -26.03 36.45
N ASP A 7 11.04 -26.15 37.78
CA ASP A 7 11.67 -27.27 38.48
C ASP A 7 10.95 -28.58 38.12
N LEU A 8 11.70 -29.52 37.54
CA LEU A 8 11.22 -30.83 37.08
C LEU A 8 11.51 -31.94 38.10
N SER A 9 12.03 -31.62 39.29
CA SER A 9 12.44 -32.59 40.32
C SER A 9 11.31 -33.49 40.82
N GLN A 10 10.06 -33.04 40.74
CA GLN A 10 8.87 -33.76 41.20
C GLN A 10 8.20 -34.63 40.12
N LEU A 11 8.72 -34.66 38.89
CA LEU A 11 8.17 -35.46 37.80
C LEU A 11 8.73 -36.89 37.81
N ASP A 12 7.95 -37.83 37.30
CA ASP A 12 8.39 -39.20 37.06
C ASP A 12 9.61 -39.23 36.12
N ALA A 13 10.54 -40.17 36.37
CA ALA A 13 11.78 -40.30 35.62
C ALA A 13 11.55 -40.48 34.10
N ALA A 14 10.49 -41.18 33.70
CA ALA A 14 10.16 -41.37 32.28
C ALA A 14 9.68 -40.06 31.64
N VAL A 15 8.91 -39.25 32.38
CA VAL A 15 8.41 -37.94 31.91
C VAL A 15 9.56 -36.95 31.80
N ARG A 16 10.46 -36.94 32.78
CA ARG A 16 11.65 -36.08 32.77
C ARG A 16 12.57 -36.40 31.58
N ALA A 17 12.84 -37.68 31.33
CA ALA A 17 13.65 -38.10 30.19
C ALA A 17 13.02 -37.70 28.84
N TYR A 18 11.69 -37.76 28.74
CA TYR A 18 10.96 -37.33 27.54
C TYR A 18 11.04 -35.82 27.32
N ILE A 19 10.90 -35.01 28.38
CA ILE A 19 11.05 -33.55 28.30
C ILE A 19 12.48 -33.18 27.88
N GLU A 20 13.49 -33.78 28.50
CA GLU A 20 14.90 -33.53 28.15
C GLU A 20 15.22 -33.93 26.69
N ALA A 21 14.60 -35.01 26.18
CA ALA A 21 14.72 -35.39 24.78
C ALA A 21 14.06 -34.39 23.81
N LEU A 22 12.88 -33.86 24.17
CA LEU A 22 12.20 -32.82 23.38
C LEU A 22 12.96 -31.50 23.40
N GLU A 23 13.48 -31.07 24.56
CA GLU A 23 14.33 -29.88 24.68
C GLU A 23 15.58 -30.03 23.80
N ALA A 24 16.25 -31.19 23.82
CA ALA A 24 17.41 -31.46 22.96
C ALA A 24 17.05 -31.50 21.46
N GLU A 25 15.87 -32.00 21.08
CA GLU A 25 15.37 -31.95 19.70
C GLU A 25 15.08 -30.51 19.26
N VAL A 26 14.44 -29.72 20.12
CA VAL A 26 14.16 -28.30 19.88
C VAL A 26 15.47 -27.51 19.75
N GLU A 27 16.46 -27.74 20.61
CA GLU A 27 17.80 -27.14 20.54
C GLU A 27 18.49 -27.49 19.21
N ARG A 28 18.37 -28.76 18.77
CA ARG A 28 18.93 -29.21 17.49
C ARG A 28 18.23 -28.55 16.29
N LEU A 29 16.91 -28.43 16.33
CA LEU A 29 16.11 -27.80 15.27
C LEU A 29 16.29 -26.28 15.24
N SER A 30 16.43 -25.63 16.40
CA SER A 30 16.68 -24.20 16.52
C SER A 30 18.13 -23.83 16.17
N GLY A 31 19.11 -24.66 16.53
CA GLY A 31 20.49 -24.56 16.08
C GLY A 31 20.68 -24.88 14.58
N SER A 32 19.75 -25.63 13.99
CA SER A 32 19.71 -25.95 12.56
C SER A 32 18.87 -24.97 11.73
N GLN A 33 18.26 -23.94 12.32
CA GLN A 33 17.85 -22.80 11.49
C GLN A 33 19.15 -22.17 10.97
N PRO A 34 19.40 -22.18 9.65
CA PRO A 34 20.47 -21.33 9.14
C PRO A 34 20.11 -19.93 9.61
N LYS A 35 20.90 -19.39 10.55
CA LYS A 35 20.93 -17.96 10.85
C LYS A 35 21.03 -17.33 9.48
N ALA A 36 19.94 -16.72 8.99
CA ALA A 36 19.85 -16.30 7.60
C ALA A 36 21.10 -15.46 7.37
N ALA A 37 22.08 -16.01 6.65
CA ALA A 37 23.30 -15.29 6.37
C ALA A 37 22.77 -14.03 5.70
N ALA A 38 23.03 -12.87 6.30
CA ALA A 38 22.66 -11.60 5.71
C ALA A 38 23.16 -11.69 4.27
N ALA A 39 22.22 -11.73 3.32
CA ALA A 39 22.60 -11.78 1.92
C ALA A 39 23.58 -10.62 1.72
N PRO A 40 24.67 -10.81 0.95
CA PRO A 40 25.60 -9.73 0.70
C PRO A 40 24.79 -8.49 0.29
N PRO A 41 25.13 -7.29 0.82
CA PRO A 41 24.39 -6.07 0.51
C PRO A 41 24.20 -5.99 -1.00
N LEU A 42 22.96 -5.86 -1.45
CA LEU A 42 22.69 -5.66 -2.87
C LEU A 42 23.41 -4.37 -3.27
N GLU A 43 24.40 -4.46 -4.15
CA GLU A 43 25.02 -3.27 -4.71
C GLU A 43 23.91 -2.47 -5.43
N PRO A 44 23.70 -1.19 -5.05
CA PRO A 44 22.64 -0.38 -5.64
C PRO A 44 22.75 -0.32 -7.15
N SER A 45 21.63 -0.52 -7.86
CA SER A 45 21.60 -0.41 -9.33
C SER A 45 21.60 1.03 -9.83
N GLU A 46 21.45 2.00 -8.93
CA GLU A 46 21.38 3.42 -9.19
C GLU A 46 22.11 4.19 -8.07
N PRO A 47 22.59 5.42 -8.32
CA PRO A 47 23.26 6.21 -7.29
C PRO A 47 22.33 6.48 -6.10
N PRO A 48 22.89 6.81 -4.92
CA PRO A 48 22.09 7.20 -3.76
C PRO A 48 21.10 8.32 -4.07
N THR A 49 19.89 8.21 -3.49
CA THR A 49 18.77 9.13 -3.69
C THR A 49 18.14 9.48 -2.35
N THR A 50 17.53 10.67 -2.27
CA THR A 50 16.67 11.13 -1.17
C THR A 50 15.29 10.47 -1.20
N LEU A 51 14.91 9.82 -2.30
CA LEU A 51 13.69 9.03 -2.41
C LEU A 51 13.78 7.76 -1.58
N ASN A 52 12.75 7.53 -0.78
CA ASN A 52 12.58 6.40 0.09
C ASN A 52 11.35 5.58 -0.31
N VAL A 53 11.47 4.26 -0.23
CA VAL A 53 10.33 3.34 -0.18
C VAL A 53 9.85 3.29 1.26
N VAL A 54 8.60 3.67 1.48
CA VAL A 54 7.94 3.59 2.78
C VAL A 54 6.99 2.41 2.76
N THR A 55 7.18 1.49 3.70
CA THR A 55 6.35 0.30 3.85
C THR A 55 5.68 0.36 5.22
N VAL A 56 4.37 0.15 5.26
CA VAL A 56 3.59 0.13 6.51
C VAL A 56 2.68 -1.10 6.56
N SER A 57 2.70 -1.81 7.68
CA SER A 57 1.78 -2.94 7.93
C SER A 57 0.37 -2.48 8.30
N ARG A 58 -0.56 -3.42 8.42
CA ARG A 58 -1.93 -3.15 8.85
C ARG A 58 -2.00 -2.57 10.26
N SER A 59 -1.18 -3.06 11.18
CA SER A 59 -1.11 -2.58 12.56
C SER A 59 -0.36 -1.26 12.71
N GLY A 60 0.29 -0.78 11.63
CA GLY A 60 1.06 0.46 11.63
C GLY A 60 2.55 0.26 11.92
N LEU A 61 3.11 -0.94 11.71
CA LEU A 61 4.55 -1.15 11.71
C LEU A 61 5.13 -0.52 10.43
N ALA A 62 5.89 0.57 10.57
CA ALA A 62 6.40 1.36 9.48
C ALA A 62 7.92 1.40 9.44
N LYS A 63 8.46 1.55 8.23
CA LYS A 63 9.86 1.89 8.00
C LYS A 63 10.01 2.68 6.71
N ARG A 64 11.17 3.31 6.56
CA ARG A 64 11.65 3.82 5.28
C ARG A 64 12.97 3.17 4.90
N THR A 65 13.14 2.89 3.62
CA THR A 65 14.38 2.36 3.05
C THR A 65 14.69 3.12 1.77
N PRO A 66 15.93 3.62 1.58
CA PRO A 66 16.27 4.34 0.36
C PRO A 66 15.98 3.55 -0.92
N ARG A 67 15.37 4.21 -1.92
CA ARG A 67 14.87 3.61 -3.18
C ARG A 67 15.96 2.83 -3.92
N HIS A 68 17.19 3.32 -3.91
CA HIS A 68 18.32 2.74 -4.64
C HIS A 68 18.73 1.34 -4.15
N PHE A 69 18.30 0.92 -2.95
CA PHE A 69 18.47 -0.47 -2.48
C PHE A 69 17.50 -1.48 -3.13
N TYR A 70 16.48 -1.00 -3.84
CA TYR A 70 15.57 -1.85 -4.61
C TYR A 70 15.94 -1.79 -6.09
N SER A 71 16.81 -2.71 -6.50
CA SER A 71 17.21 -2.83 -7.91
C SER A 71 16.03 -3.22 -8.80
N ARG A 72 16.02 -2.70 -10.04
CA ARG A 72 15.04 -3.08 -11.05
C ARG A 72 15.16 -4.58 -11.38
N GLN A 73 14.02 -5.26 -11.35
CA GLN A 73 13.83 -6.60 -11.87
C GLN A 73 12.95 -6.54 -13.13
N ARG A 74 12.93 -7.62 -13.90
CA ARG A 74 11.90 -7.79 -14.94
C ARG A 74 10.55 -8.06 -14.30
N ARG A 75 9.46 -7.62 -14.94
CA ARG A 75 8.11 -8.01 -14.49
C ARG A 75 7.96 -9.53 -14.39
N GLY A 76 7.21 -9.99 -13.41
CA GLY A 76 7.04 -11.42 -13.13
C GLY A 76 8.18 -12.04 -12.33
N GLY A 77 9.16 -11.25 -11.88
CA GLY A 77 10.13 -11.68 -10.86
C GLY A 77 9.46 -11.98 -9.52
N MET A 78 10.20 -12.64 -8.62
CA MET A 78 9.69 -12.96 -7.27
C MET A 78 9.76 -11.80 -6.28
N GLY A 79 10.52 -10.74 -6.60
CA GLY A 79 10.85 -9.69 -5.64
C GLY A 79 11.87 -10.13 -4.60
N ILE A 80 12.20 -9.23 -3.69
CA ILE A 80 13.08 -9.44 -2.53
C ILE A 80 12.28 -9.24 -1.24
N PHE A 81 12.55 -10.03 -0.21
CA PHE A 81 11.97 -9.78 1.11
C PHE A 81 12.38 -8.41 1.63
N ASP A 82 11.42 -7.66 2.18
CA ASP A 82 11.61 -6.31 2.69
C ASP A 82 11.14 -6.13 4.13
N LEU A 83 9.84 -6.20 4.39
CA LEU A 83 9.27 -6.04 5.73
C LEU A 83 9.22 -7.41 6.41
N ASP A 84 9.96 -7.54 7.51
CA ASP A 84 9.86 -8.71 8.40
C ASP A 84 8.71 -8.50 9.39
N SER A 85 7.48 -8.54 8.87
CA SER A 85 6.28 -8.40 9.69
C SER A 85 5.76 -9.76 10.18
N PRO A 86 5.11 -9.81 11.35
CA PRO A 86 4.37 -10.98 11.79
C PRO A 86 3.35 -11.45 10.74
N ALA A 87 3.09 -12.77 10.67
CA ALA A 87 2.19 -13.35 9.66
C ALA A 87 0.73 -12.86 9.77
N ASP A 88 0.32 -12.45 10.97
CA ASP A 88 -0.98 -11.85 11.28
C ASP A 88 -1.06 -10.35 10.97
N ASP A 89 0.07 -9.71 10.66
CA ASP A 89 0.18 -8.29 10.34
C ASP A 89 0.90 -8.06 8.99
N PRO A 90 0.23 -8.35 7.86
CA PRO A 90 0.85 -8.18 6.56
C PRO A 90 1.06 -6.69 6.20
N PRO A 91 1.98 -6.39 5.27
CA PRO A 91 2.09 -5.06 4.67
C PRO A 91 0.76 -4.61 4.06
N ALA A 92 0.37 -3.36 4.32
CA ALA A 92 -0.90 -2.78 3.87
C ALA A 92 -0.71 -1.53 3.01
N HIS A 93 0.37 -0.76 3.24
CA HIS A 93 0.65 0.47 2.51
C HIS A 93 2.07 0.45 1.95
N LEU A 94 2.20 0.97 0.73
CA LEU A 94 3.45 1.15 0.04
C LEU A 94 3.41 2.50 -0.66
N LEU A 95 4.42 3.34 -0.45
CA LEU A 95 4.54 4.62 -1.13
C LEU A 95 6.00 5.01 -1.35
N ILE A 96 6.20 5.94 -2.27
CA ILE A 96 7.49 6.58 -2.49
C ILE A 96 7.38 8.01 -1.98
N ALA A 97 8.35 8.43 -1.17
CA ALA A 97 8.42 9.77 -0.63
C ALA A 97 9.87 10.25 -0.58
N ASP A 98 10.08 11.54 -0.76
CA ASP A 98 11.38 12.18 -0.52
C ASP A 98 11.61 12.36 0.99
N GLU A 99 12.87 12.28 1.44
CA GLU A 99 13.22 12.42 2.86
C GLU A 99 12.80 13.77 3.47
N GLY A 100 12.80 14.84 2.67
CA GLY A 100 12.40 16.18 3.10
C GLY A 100 10.89 16.44 3.03
N GLN A 101 10.09 15.44 2.64
CA GLN A 101 8.63 15.56 2.58
C GLN A 101 7.97 15.18 3.91
N ASP A 102 6.73 15.64 4.05
CA ASP A 102 5.80 15.13 5.05
C ASP A 102 4.94 13.99 4.50
N LEU A 103 4.48 13.13 5.40
CA LEU A 103 3.43 12.16 5.16
C LEU A 103 2.13 12.63 5.78
N ILE A 104 1.04 12.41 5.04
CA ILE A 104 -0.32 12.51 5.55
C ILE A 104 -0.81 11.09 5.82
N LEU A 105 -1.16 10.82 7.07
CA LEU A 105 -1.82 9.60 7.49
C LEU A 105 -3.27 9.90 7.83
N ILE A 106 -4.17 9.09 7.27
CA ILE A 106 -5.60 9.14 7.59
C ILE A 106 -5.99 7.79 8.15
N THR A 107 -6.67 7.78 9.28
CA THR A 107 -7.07 6.54 9.95
C THR A 107 -8.40 6.03 9.46
N ASN A 108 -8.74 4.80 9.85
CA ASN A 108 -10.07 4.23 9.63
C ASN A 108 -11.20 5.04 10.30
N GLU A 109 -10.90 5.91 11.27
CA GLU A 109 -11.85 6.86 11.89
C GLU A 109 -11.91 8.22 11.16
N ALA A 110 -11.25 8.35 10.00
CA ALA A 110 -11.11 9.59 9.25
C ALA A 110 -10.41 10.72 10.04
N ARG A 111 -9.56 10.37 11.01
CA ARG A 111 -8.67 11.33 11.69
C ARG A 111 -7.40 11.51 10.88
N VAL A 112 -6.90 12.74 10.81
CA VAL A 112 -5.70 13.09 10.05
C VAL A 112 -4.51 13.33 10.96
N PHE A 113 -3.36 12.80 10.55
CA PHE A 113 -2.07 13.04 11.16
C PHE A 113 -1.06 13.45 10.09
N ARG A 114 -0.12 14.31 10.49
CA ARG A 114 1.01 14.70 9.65
C ARG A 114 2.30 14.52 10.41
N PHE A 115 3.29 13.93 9.77
CA PHE A 115 4.63 13.77 10.31
C PHE A 115 5.65 13.75 9.17
N ALA A 116 6.90 14.10 9.48
CA ALA A 116 7.97 14.12 8.50
C ALA A 116 8.36 12.69 8.08
N VAL A 117 8.75 12.48 6.82
CA VAL A 117 9.26 11.17 6.35
C VAL A 117 10.46 10.74 7.18
N GLU A 118 11.35 11.67 7.49
CA GLU A 118 12.53 11.48 8.34
C GLU A 118 12.21 10.99 9.78
N ALA A 119 10.98 11.17 10.28
CA ALA A 119 10.55 10.60 11.55
C ALA A 119 10.35 9.07 11.48
N LEU A 120 10.19 8.51 10.29
CA LEU A 120 10.17 7.05 10.12
C LEU A 120 11.57 6.46 10.29
N PRO A 121 11.69 5.28 10.92
CA PRO A 121 12.98 4.63 11.09
C PRO A 121 13.56 4.24 9.73
N GLU A 122 14.72 4.80 9.41
CA GLU A 122 15.52 4.35 8.29
C GLU A 122 16.11 2.98 8.63
N SER A 123 15.88 1.99 7.77
CA SER A 123 16.42 0.65 7.99
C SER A 123 16.67 -0.07 6.67
N PRO A 124 17.60 -1.05 6.64
CA PRO A 124 17.90 -1.79 5.43
C PRO A 124 16.70 -2.65 4.99
N VAL A 125 16.79 -3.15 3.76
CA VAL A 125 15.90 -4.19 3.24
C VAL A 125 16.00 -5.43 4.17
N ARG A 126 14.87 -6.10 4.45
CA ARG A 126 14.73 -7.22 5.43
C ARG A 126 14.83 -6.78 6.89
N SER A 127 14.04 -5.78 7.26
CA SER A 127 13.95 -5.25 8.63
C SER A 127 12.51 -5.19 9.11
N ARG A 128 12.32 -5.17 10.44
CA ARG A 128 11.02 -5.22 11.10
C ARG A 128 10.32 -3.85 11.23
N GLY A 129 11.01 -2.72 11.03
CA GLY A 129 10.42 -1.39 11.23
C GLY A 129 10.05 -1.07 12.68
N GLN A 130 9.32 0.02 12.91
CA GLN A 130 8.81 0.45 14.24
C GLN A 130 7.34 0.87 14.15
N ALA A 131 6.61 0.76 15.27
CA ALA A 131 5.19 1.09 15.29
C ALA A 131 4.96 2.61 15.20
N LEU A 132 4.13 3.04 14.25
CA LEU A 132 3.69 4.44 14.09
C LEU A 132 2.95 4.96 15.32
N THR A 133 2.30 4.06 16.07
CA THR A 133 1.58 4.40 17.31
C THR A 133 2.49 5.02 18.37
N ALA A 134 3.81 4.84 18.30
CA ALA A 134 4.72 5.48 19.24
C ALA A 134 4.71 7.02 19.10
N GLU A 135 4.46 7.51 17.89
CA GLU A 135 4.48 8.94 17.55
C GLU A 135 3.07 9.55 17.40
N LEU A 136 2.03 8.70 17.31
CA LEU A 136 0.66 9.11 17.00
C LEU A 136 -0.32 8.71 18.11
N GLU A 137 -1.09 9.69 18.60
CA GLU A 137 -2.17 9.48 19.59
C GLU A 137 -3.42 8.84 18.94
N LEU A 138 -3.31 7.54 18.64
CA LEU A 138 -4.40 6.73 18.11
C LEU A 138 -5.34 6.23 19.21
N ASN A 139 -6.63 6.23 18.91
CA ASN A 139 -7.66 5.63 19.77
C ASN A 139 -7.55 4.10 19.77
N PRO A 140 -8.06 3.40 20.81
CA PRO A 140 -8.15 1.94 20.78
C PRO A 140 -8.92 1.41 19.56
N GLY A 141 -8.27 0.58 18.74
CA GLY A 141 -8.85 0.02 17.51
C GLY A 141 -8.73 0.90 16.26
N GLU A 142 -8.17 2.12 16.42
CA GLU A 142 -7.86 2.99 15.29
C GLU A 142 -6.59 2.50 14.57
N GLN A 143 -6.66 2.46 13.24
CA GLN A 143 -5.59 1.94 12.39
C GLN A 143 -5.34 2.86 11.18
N PRO A 144 -4.11 2.90 10.64
CA PRO A 144 -3.82 3.61 9.39
C PRO A 144 -4.65 3.06 8.23
N ALA A 145 -5.45 3.92 7.59
CA ALA A 145 -6.25 3.57 6.43
C ALA A 145 -5.67 4.13 5.12
N LEU A 146 -4.99 5.27 5.17
CA LEU A 146 -4.32 5.90 4.03
C LEU A 146 -3.01 6.51 4.50
N ILE A 147 -1.97 6.41 3.67
CA ILE A 147 -0.69 7.09 3.88
C ILE A 147 -0.19 7.61 2.54
N LEU A 148 0.05 8.92 2.44
CA LEU A 148 0.47 9.57 1.20
C LEU A 148 1.57 10.60 1.47
N ALA A 149 2.54 10.71 0.56
CA ALA A 149 3.47 11.84 0.55
C ALA A 149 2.71 13.15 0.27
N TYR A 150 3.05 14.22 0.98
CA TYR A 150 2.38 15.50 0.88
C TYR A 150 3.02 16.37 -0.22
N PRO A 151 2.31 16.74 -1.30
CA PRO A 151 2.88 17.52 -2.40
C PRO A 151 2.86 19.04 -2.14
N TYR A 152 2.33 19.49 -1.00
CA TYR A 152 2.17 20.91 -0.64
C TYR A 152 1.35 21.76 -1.62
N GLN A 153 0.56 21.13 -2.49
CA GLN A 153 -0.30 21.83 -3.45
C GLN A 153 -1.50 20.99 -3.88
N GLY A 154 -2.44 21.62 -4.58
CA GLY A 154 -3.58 20.94 -5.17
C GLY A 154 -4.66 20.53 -4.16
N TYR A 155 -5.25 19.37 -4.40
CA TYR A 155 -6.35 18.82 -3.61
C TYR A 155 -6.10 17.35 -3.28
N LEU A 156 -6.53 16.93 -2.09
CA LEU A 156 -6.67 15.52 -1.75
C LEU A 156 -8.07 15.07 -2.10
N VAL A 157 -8.18 14.04 -2.93
CA VAL A 157 -9.44 13.31 -3.14
C VAL A 157 -9.38 12.05 -2.31
N ILE A 158 -10.41 11.84 -1.48
CA ILE A 158 -10.60 10.64 -0.66
C ILE A 158 -11.82 9.91 -1.20
N ALA A 159 -11.66 8.61 -1.44
CA ALA A 159 -12.73 7.68 -1.73
C ALA A 159 -12.92 6.73 -0.53
N THR A 160 -14.18 6.49 -0.17
CA THR A 160 -14.53 5.59 0.92
C THR A 160 -14.91 4.21 0.41
N GLN A 161 -14.84 3.22 1.29
CA GLN A 161 -15.17 1.83 0.95
C GLN A 161 -16.54 1.67 0.29
N GLN A 162 -17.51 2.51 0.67
CA GLN A 162 -18.90 2.50 0.22
C GLN A 162 -19.16 3.34 -1.04
N GLY A 163 -18.11 3.88 -1.68
CA GLY A 163 -18.22 4.61 -2.94
C GLY A 163 -18.49 6.12 -2.80
N GLN A 164 -18.44 6.67 -1.57
CA GLN A 164 -18.49 8.13 -1.38
C GLN A 164 -17.12 8.73 -1.71
N VAL A 165 -17.14 9.97 -2.19
CA VAL A 165 -15.92 10.74 -2.47
C VAL A 165 -15.99 12.12 -1.84
N ARG A 166 -14.83 12.59 -1.38
CA ARG A 166 -14.67 13.96 -0.87
C ARG A 166 -13.38 14.57 -1.40
N ARG A 167 -13.44 15.85 -1.76
CA ARG A 167 -12.29 16.64 -2.21
C ARG A 167 -11.97 17.73 -1.19
N LEU A 168 -10.72 17.81 -0.77
CA LEU A 168 -10.22 18.75 0.23
C LEU A 168 -8.99 19.48 -0.32
N ARG A 169 -8.87 20.79 -0.06
CA ARG A 169 -7.68 21.56 -0.47
C ARG A 169 -6.46 21.10 0.35
N HIS A 170 -5.27 21.09 -0.27
CA HIS A 170 -4.02 20.69 0.40
C HIS A 170 -3.76 21.43 1.72
N HIS A 171 -4.11 22.71 1.84
CA HIS A 171 -3.85 23.50 3.06
C HIS A 171 -4.56 22.97 4.32
N PHE A 172 -5.60 22.12 4.20
CA PHE A 172 -6.18 21.41 5.37
C PHE A 172 -5.19 20.44 6.03
N PHE A 173 -4.16 20.04 5.28
CA PHE A 173 -3.09 19.14 5.66
C PHE A 173 -1.75 19.89 5.87
N GLY A 174 -1.79 21.22 5.85
CA GLY A 174 -0.63 22.09 6.00
C GLY A 174 -0.06 22.10 7.43
N PRO A 175 0.94 22.97 7.72
CA PRO A 175 1.63 22.98 9.02
C PRO A 175 0.72 23.26 10.21
N SER A 176 -0.45 23.85 9.96
CA SER A 176 -1.47 24.15 10.97
C SER A 176 -2.47 23.00 11.21
N VAL A 177 -2.26 21.81 10.63
CA VAL A 177 -3.15 20.67 10.85
C VAL A 177 -3.14 20.29 12.34
N THR A 178 -4.32 20.24 12.94
CA THR A 178 -4.48 19.70 14.29
C THR A 178 -4.38 18.19 14.23
N GLN A 179 -3.36 17.61 14.87
CA GLN A 179 -3.13 16.17 14.89
C GLN A 179 -4.37 15.44 15.43
N GLY A 180 -4.81 14.42 14.72
CA GLY A 180 -5.97 13.63 15.08
C GLY A 180 -7.32 14.32 14.88
N SER A 181 -7.39 15.47 14.20
CA SER A 181 -8.66 16.10 13.85
C SER A 181 -9.43 15.28 12.82
N SER A 182 -10.77 15.30 12.88
CA SER A 182 -11.61 14.56 11.94
C SER A 182 -11.75 15.31 10.61
N LEU A 183 -11.47 14.63 9.49
CA LEU A 183 -11.65 15.18 8.15
C LEU A 183 -13.13 15.27 7.75
N TYR A 184 -13.93 14.30 8.22
CA TYR A 184 -15.34 14.18 7.90
C TYR A 184 -16.06 13.26 8.87
N ASP A 185 -17.39 13.42 8.93
CA ASP A 185 -18.24 12.52 9.70
C ASP A 185 -18.27 11.13 9.05
N ILE A 186 -17.59 10.18 9.70
CA ILE A 186 -17.50 8.79 9.24
C ILE A 186 -18.87 8.12 9.10
N LYS A 187 -19.86 8.51 9.90
CA LYS A 187 -21.22 7.95 9.81
C LYS A 187 -21.92 8.36 8.51
N LYS A 188 -21.47 9.46 7.88
CA LYS A 188 -22.04 9.97 6.63
C LYS A 188 -21.32 9.44 5.40
N LEU A 189 -19.99 9.39 5.42
CA LEU A 189 -19.20 9.02 4.23
C LEU A 189 -18.62 7.60 4.27
N GLY A 190 -18.51 6.98 5.45
CA GLY A 190 -17.90 5.66 5.63
C GLY A 190 -16.38 5.71 5.78
N VAL A 191 -15.74 4.54 5.86
CA VAL A 191 -14.30 4.40 6.10
C VAL A 191 -13.48 4.82 4.86
N PRO A 192 -12.44 5.66 5.00
CA PRO A 192 -11.54 5.99 3.89
C PRO A 192 -10.77 4.74 3.43
N ILE A 193 -10.65 4.53 2.11
CA ILE A 193 -9.96 3.33 1.58
C ILE A 193 -8.98 3.64 0.45
N ALA A 194 -9.20 4.72 -0.31
CA ALA A 194 -8.26 5.16 -1.33
C ALA A 194 -8.18 6.69 -1.35
N ALA A 195 -7.02 7.22 -1.72
CA ALA A 195 -6.87 8.65 -1.94
C ALA A 195 -5.80 8.94 -2.99
N CYS A 196 -5.91 10.10 -3.62
CA CYS A 196 -4.88 10.64 -4.51
C CYS A 196 -4.84 12.17 -4.45
N TRP A 197 -3.68 12.73 -4.75
CA TRP A 197 -3.52 14.17 -4.96
C TRP A 197 -3.88 14.54 -6.40
N THR A 198 -4.51 15.69 -6.58
CA THR A 198 -4.93 16.24 -7.88
C THR A 198 -4.51 17.70 -8.01
N SER A 199 -4.41 18.20 -9.24
CA SER A 199 -4.17 19.63 -9.51
C SER A 199 -5.42 20.50 -9.32
N GLY A 200 -6.62 19.92 -9.40
CA GLY A 200 -7.89 20.64 -9.47
C GLY A 200 -8.58 20.55 -10.83
N GLU A 201 -7.86 20.06 -11.85
CA GLU A 201 -8.30 19.96 -13.24
C GLU A 201 -8.28 18.52 -13.79
N ASN A 202 -7.99 17.53 -12.95
CA ASN A 202 -7.88 16.14 -13.38
C ASN A 202 -9.26 15.47 -13.52
N ASP A 203 -9.30 14.42 -14.35
CA ASP A 203 -10.33 13.39 -14.18
C ASP A 203 -9.92 12.46 -13.03
N LEU A 204 -10.92 11.89 -12.37
CA LEU A 204 -10.76 10.86 -11.36
C LEU A 204 -11.14 9.52 -11.92
N PHE A 205 -10.22 8.56 -11.87
CA PHE A 205 -10.47 7.16 -12.13
C PHE A 205 -10.62 6.43 -10.79
N ILE A 206 -11.82 5.93 -10.49
CA ILE A 206 -12.11 5.20 -9.25
C ILE A 206 -12.40 3.76 -9.59
N ALA A 207 -11.69 2.82 -8.95
CA ALA A 207 -11.81 1.39 -9.20
C ALA A 207 -12.27 0.60 -7.98
N THR A 208 -12.94 -0.50 -8.28
CA THR A 208 -13.56 -1.42 -7.34
C THR A 208 -12.78 -2.73 -7.25
N ARG A 209 -13.00 -3.48 -6.17
CA ARG A 209 -12.40 -4.80 -5.95
C ARG A 209 -12.76 -5.77 -7.08
N GLN A 210 -13.96 -5.68 -7.65
CA GLN A 210 -14.39 -6.54 -8.77
C GLN A 210 -13.89 -6.05 -10.15
N GLY A 211 -12.94 -5.11 -10.22
CA GLY A 211 -12.36 -4.66 -11.48
C GLY A 211 -13.26 -3.74 -12.32
N ARG A 212 -14.33 -3.20 -11.74
CA ARG A 212 -15.14 -2.11 -12.32
C ARG A 212 -14.54 -0.76 -11.96
N ALA A 213 -14.72 0.24 -12.82
CA ALA A 213 -14.29 1.61 -12.55
C ALA A 213 -15.25 2.67 -13.11
N ILE A 214 -15.13 3.89 -12.63
CA ILE A 214 -15.74 5.09 -13.21
C ILE A 214 -14.65 6.13 -13.47
N ARG A 215 -14.85 6.97 -14.48
CA ARG A 215 -14.00 8.13 -14.76
C ARG A 215 -14.86 9.38 -14.85
N PHE A 216 -14.54 10.47 -14.16
CA PHE A 216 -15.26 11.75 -14.28
C PHE A 216 -14.40 12.92 -13.79
N ALA A 217 -14.70 14.15 -14.24
CA ALA A 217 -13.97 15.35 -13.84
C ALA A 217 -14.09 15.62 -12.33
N GLU A 218 -12.97 15.87 -11.64
CA GLU A 218 -12.97 16.08 -10.19
C GLU A 218 -13.83 17.27 -9.73
N GLN A 219 -14.06 18.23 -10.62
CA GLN A 219 -14.86 19.43 -10.39
C GLN A 219 -16.34 19.12 -10.20
N GLN A 220 -16.79 17.92 -10.58
CA GLN A 220 -18.14 17.43 -10.32
C GLN A 220 -18.35 17.03 -8.85
N ILE A 221 -17.29 17.00 -8.02
CA ILE A 221 -17.39 16.70 -6.59
C ILE A 221 -17.72 18.00 -5.83
N PRO A 222 -18.90 18.10 -5.20
CA PRO A 222 -19.22 19.24 -4.35
C PRO A 222 -18.40 19.20 -3.05
N ALA A 223 -18.26 20.34 -2.37
CA ALA A 223 -17.41 20.47 -1.19
C ALA A 223 -17.80 19.51 -0.03
N GLN A 224 -19.08 19.16 0.09
CA GLN A 224 -19.58 18.21 1.10
C GLN A 224 -19.29 16.74 0.75
N GLY A 225 -18.83 16.47 -0.47
CA GLY A 225 -18.71 15.12 -1.02
C GLY A 225 -19.99 14.63 -1.69
N CYS A 226 -19.89 13.52 -2.40
CA CYS A 226 -21.01 12.88 -3.08
C CYS A 226 -20.74 11.39 -3.30
N LEU A 227 -21.75 10.66 -3.80
CA LEU A 227 -21.55 9.31 -4.30
C LEU A 227 -20.69 9.36 -5.58
N GLY A 228 -19.45 8.87 -5.51
CA GLY A 228 -18.50 8.85 -6.62
C GLY A 228 -18.74 7.68 -7.59
N LEU A 229 -18.95 6.49 -7.04
CA LEU A 229 -19.25 5.28 -7.80
C LEU A 229 -20.34 4.50 -7.06
N ARG A 230 -21.36 4.06 -7.80
CA ARG A 230 -22.41 3.19 -7.23
C ARG A 230 -21.92 1.75 -7.26
N LEU A 231 -21.78 1.15 -6.09
CA LEU A 231 -21.36 -0.23 -5.95
C LEU A 231 -22.52 -1.19 -6.20
N THR A 232 -22.19 -2.37 -6.70
CA THR A 232 -23.05 -3.55 -6.61
C THR A 232 -22.89 -4.20 -5.23
N ASP A 233 -23.78 -5.12 -4.89
CA ASP A 233 -23.65 -5.91 -3.66
C ASP A 233 -22.29 -6.63 -3.64
N ASP A 234 -21.70 -6.72 -2.44
CA ASP A 234 -20.38 -7.33 -2.20
C ASP A 234 -19.24 -6.78 -3.05
N ASP A 235 -19.30 -5.52 -3.46
CA ASP A 235 -18.18 -4.78 -4.06
C ASP A 235 -17.71 -3.65 -3.14
N ALA A 236 -16.49 -3.18 -3.35
CA ALA A 236 -15.91 -2.09 -2.55
C ALA A 236 -14.93 -1.29 -3.38
N ILE A 237 -14.78 0.00 -3.08
CA ILE A 237 -13.68 0.79 -3.65
C ILE A 237 -12.34 0.25 -3.14
N VAL A 238 -11.35 0.20 -4.03
CA VAL A 238 -9.97 -0.16 -3.70
C VAL A 238 -8.95 0.86 -4.19
N ALA A 239 -9.32 1.74 -5.13
CA ALA A 239 -8.40 2.74 -5.65
C ALA A 239 -9.09 3.98 -6.18
N VAL A 240 -8.37 5.11 -6.13
CA VAL A 240 -8.66 6.34 -6.87
C VAL A 240 -7.35 6.90 -7.41
N ALA A 241 -7.36 7.33 -8.67
CA ALA A 241 -6.21 7.93 -9.34
C ALA A 241 -6.64 9.21 -10.07
N ALA A 242 -5.80 10.24 -10.00
CA ALA A 242 -5.90 11.42 -10.83
C ALA A 242 -5.35 11.08 -12.21
N VAL A 243 -6.13 11.31 -13.27
CA VAL A 243 -5.77 10.91 -14.64
C VAL A 243 -5.96 12.05 -15.63
N GLU A 244 -5.15 12.01 -16.68
CA GLU A 244 -5.28 12.85 -17.87
C GLU A 244 -5.90 12.04 -19.03
N PRO A 245 -6.53 12.68 -20.02
CA PRO A 245 -7.24 11.97 -21.09
C PRO A 245 -6.40 11.01 -21.95
N ASP A 246 -5.13 11.31 -22.12
CA ASP A 246 -4.12 10.54 -22.85
C ASP A 246 -3.23 9.67 -21.94
N GLY A 247 -3.46 9.71 -20.62
CA GLY A 247 -2.70 8.94 -19.64
C GLY A 247 -3.09 7.45 -19.55
N GLY A 248 -2.31 6.72 -18.76
CA GLY A 248 -2.54 5.32 -18.43
C GLY A 248 -2.69 5.10 -16.93
N VAL A 249 -3.50 4.11 -16.54
CA VAL A 249 -3.64 3.66 -15.15
C VAL A 249 -3.15 2.23 -15.04
N PHE A 250 -2.13 2.00 -14.24
CA PHE A 250 -1.72 0.65 -13.86
C PHE A 250 -2.70 0.09 -12.84
N LEU A 251 -3.23 -1.11 -13.13
CA LEU A 251 -4.16 -1.87 -12.30
C LEU A 251 -3.46 -3.15 -11.84
N LEU A 252 -3.55 -3.47 -10.56
CA LEU A 252 -2.93 -4.65 -9.96
C LEU A 252 -3.97 -5.52 -9.25
N SER A 253 -3.95 -6.82 -9.54
CA SER A 253 -4.78 -7.83 -8.89
C SER A 253 -4.00 -8.64 -7.85
N ALA A 254 -4.75 -9.22 -6.89
CA ALA A 254 -4.21 -9.98 -5.75
C ALA A 254 -3.31 -11.15 -6.17
N ASP A 255 -3.58 -11.74 -7.33
CA ASP A 255 -2.83 -12.86 -7.91
C ASP A 255 -1.53 -12.42 -8.63
N GLY A 256 -1.13 -11.16 -8.49
CA GLY A 256 0.13 -10.64 -9.04
C GLY A 256 0.06 -10.26 -10.51
N LYS A 257 -1.13 -10.30 -11.14
CA LYS A 257 -1.31 -9.79 -12.51
C LYS A 257 -1.55 -8.28 -12.51
N GLY A 258 -1.15 -7.64 -13.60
CA GLY A 258 -1.45 -6.23 -13.82
C GLY A 258 -1.56 -5.84 -15.28
N THR A 259 -2.17 -4.68 -15.52
CA THR A 259 -2.35 -4.10 -16.85
C THR A 259 -2.32 -2.58 -16.79
N ILE A 260 -1.92 -1.92 -17.88
CA ILE A 260 -2.07 -0.47 -18.01
C ILE A 260 -3.32 -0.20 -18.85
N ARG A 261 -4.36 0.36 -18.22
CA ARG A 261 -5.59 0.79 -18.88
C ARG A 261 -5.40 2.20 -19.43
N LEU A 262 -5.44 2.33 -20.75
CA LEU A 262 -5.38 3.64 -21.41
C LEU A 262 -6.70 4.40 -21.28
N MET A 263 -6.60 5.68 -20.96
CA MET A 263 -7.76 6.56 -20.78
C MET A 263 -8.45 6.89 -22.11
N SER A 264 -7.74 6.82 -23.26
CA SER A 264 -8.33 6.89 -24.60
C SER A 264 -9.44 5.85 -24.81
N GLY A 265 -9.23 4.63 -24.31
CA GLY A 265 -10.20 3.54 -24.35
C GLY A 265 -11.21 3.52 -23.20
N PHE A 266 -11.16 4.48 -22.27
CA PHE A 266 -12.03 4.56 -21.10
C PHE A 266 -12.72 5.93 -21.01
N SER A 267 -13.85 6.05 -21.70
CA SER A 267 -14.64 7.30 -21.77
C SER A 267 -15.05 7.83 -20.39
N ALA A 268 -14.88 9.13 -20.17
CA ALA A 268 -15.40 9.79 -18.98
C ALA A 268 -16.94 9.81 -18.93
N ASN A 269 -17.48 9.66 -17.73
CA ASN A 269 -18.87 9.88 -17.39
C ASN A 269 -19.13 11.38 -17.20
N LYS A 270 -20.33 11.84 -17.56
CA LYS A 270 -20.74 13.24 -17.39
C LYS A 270 -20.85 13.66 -15.92
N ALA A 271 -21.07 12.71 -15.02
CA ALA A 271 -21.27 12.92 -13.59
C ALA A 271 -20.84 11.68 -12.79
N PRO A 272 -20.50 11.86 -11.49
CA PRO A 272 -20.25 10.77 -10.57
C PRO A 272 -21.52 9.95 -10.26
N GLY A 273 -21.35 8.81 -9.58
CA GLY A 273 -22.45 8.01 -9.00
C GLY A 273 -23.06 6.96 -9.93
N ALA A 274 -22.45 6.73 -11.11
CA ALA A 274 -22.81 5.62 -11.99
C ALA A 274 -22.20 4.28 -11.51
N GLY A 275 -22.75 3.15 -11.98
CA GLY A 275 -22.35 1.78 -11.60
C GLY A 275 -21.02 1.28 -12.17
N GLY A 276 -20.18 2.18 -12.71
CA GLY A 276 -18.92 1.86 -13.38
C GLY A 276 -19.04 1.00 -14.65
N LYS A 277 -17.90 0.77 -15.30
CA LYS A 277 -17.68 -0.13 -16.44
C LYS A 277 -16.50 -1.03 -16.13
N ALA A 278 -16.38 -2.17 -16.80
CA ALA A 278 -15.23 -3.06 -16.60
C ALA A 278 -13.92 -2.34 -16.98
N ALA A 279 -12.93 -2.38 -16.08
CA ALA A 279 -11.60 -1.82 -16.29
C ALA A 279 -10.54 -2.92 -16.47
N MET A 280 -10.64 -3.99 -15.68
CA MET A 280 -9.79 -5.17 -15.74
C MET A 280 -10.63 -6.41 -15.44
N ARG A 281 -10.34 -7.53 -16.10
CA ARG A 281 -10.94 -8.83 -15.75
C ARG A 281 -10.11 -9.46 -14.63
N THR A 282 -10.60 -9.38 -13.40
CA THR A 282 -9.93 -9.89 -12.20
C THR A 282 -10.97 -10.35 -11.18
N ASP A 283 -10.59 -11.29 -10.33
CA ASP A 283 -11.41 -11.72 -9.19
C ASP A 283 -11.28 -10.74 -8.01
N GLN A 284 -10.09 -10.14 -7.86
CA GLN A 284 -9.78 -9.22 -6.77
C GLN A 284 -8.72 -8.21 -7.21
N LEU A 285 -9.16 -6.99 -7.52
CA LEU A 285 -8.30 -5.83 -7.69
C LEU A 285 -7.82 -5.32 -6.33
N ILE A 286 -6.54 -4.99 -6.23
CA ILE A 286 -5.90 -4.50 -5.00
C ILE A 286 -5.65 -3.00 -5.05
N GLY A 287 -5.29 -2.46 -6.21
CA GLY A 287 -4.98 -1.04 -6.34
C GLY A 287 -4.90 -0.55 -7.77
N ALA A 288 -4.81 0.77 -7.91
CA ALA A 288 -4.62 1.45 -9.19
C ALA A 288 -3.78 2.72 -8.99
N THR A 289 -2.92 3.04 -9.95
CA THR A 289 -2.17 4.32 -9.96
C THR A 289 -1.95 4.81 -11.38
N ALA A 290 -2.02 6.12 -11.61
CA ALA A 290 -1.73 6.71 -12.91
C ALA A 290 -0.23 6.60 -13.18
N VAL A 291 0.19 6.13 -14.36
CA VAL A 291 1.60 5.85 -14.70
C VAL A 291 1.98 6.45 -16.05
N GLY A 292 3.22 6.93 -16.14
CA GLY A 292 3.93 7.14 -17.41
C GLY A 292 4.83 5.96 -17.75
N GLU A 293 5.25 5.83 -19.01
CA GLU A 293 6.06 4.69 -19.46
C GLU A 293 7.42 4.58 -18.75
N ALA A 294 8.01 5.74 -18.38
CA ALA A 294 9.30 5.82 -17.72
C ALA A 294 9.23 5.55 -16.19
N ASP A 295 8.03 5.54 -15.62
CA ASP A 295 7.85 5.34 -14.19
C ASP A 295 8.27 3.93 -13.77
N ASP A 296 8.77 3.80 -12.54
CA ASP A 296 8.93 2.50 -11.91
C ASP A 296 7.69 2.16 -11.09
N ILE A 297 7.27 0.91 -11.17
CA ILE A 297 6.20 0.33 -10.36
C ILE A 297 6.83 -0.52 -9.28
N PHE A 298 6.40 -0.27 -8.04
CA PHE A 298 6.69 -1.11 -6.89
C PHE A 298 5.44 -1.88 -6.51
N VAL A 299 5.61 -3.16 -6.19
CA VAL A 299 4.55 -4.03 -5.67
C VAL A 299 5.05 -4.73 -4.44
N ILE A 300 4.23 -4.79 -3.39
CA ILE A 300 4.50 -5.58 -2.18
C ILE A 300 3.48 -6.71 -2.01
N SER A 301 3.96 -7.87 -1.58
CA SER A 301 3.12 -9.02 -1.23
C SER A 301 2.80 -9.10 0.25
N ARG A 302 1.82 -9.94 0.58
CA ARG A 302 1.40 -10.27 1.94
C ARG A 302 2.55 -10.81 2.78
N LEU A 303 3.46 -11.58 2.18
CA LEU A 303 4.67 -12.09 2.84
C LEU A 303 5.85 -11.10 2.83
N GLY A 304 5.61 -9.81 2.54
CA GLY A 304 6.63 -8.77 2.67
C GLY A 304 7.66 -8.74 1.54
N LYS A 305 7.39 -9.36 0.38
CA LYS A 305 8.30 -9.27 -0.77
C LYS A 305 7.98 -8.05 -1.61
N ILE A 306 8.99 -7.27 -1.97
CA ILE A 306 8.89 -6.12 -2.87
C ILE A 306 9.54 -6.45 -4.21
N ILE A 307 8.86 -6.12 -5.31
CA ILE A 307 9.45 -6.06 -6.65
C ILE A 307 9.35 -4.64 -7.21
N ARG A 308 10.40 -4.22 -7.92
CA ARG A 308 10.46 -2.98 -8.71
C ARG A 308 10.69 -3.32 -10.18
N PHE A 309 9.87 -2.80 -11.09
CA PHE A 309 10.03 -2.98 -12.54
C PHE A 309 9.54 -1.72 -13.28
N GLN A 310 9.91 -1.56 -14.55
CA GLN A 310 9.48 -0.40 -15.33
C GLN A 310 8.05 -0.55 -15.83
N ALA A 311 7.27 0.53 -15.80
CA ALA A 311 5.90 0.53 -16.30
C ALA A 311 5.80 0.10 -17.77
N ALA A 312 6.76 0.50 -18.61
CA ALA A 312 6.85 0.08 -20.02
C ALA A 312 6.91 -1.44 -20.25
N GLU A 313 7.24 -2.26 -19.24
CA GLU A 313 7.20 -3.72 -19.37
C GLU A 313 5.78 -4.30 -19.35
N VAL A 314 4.80 -3.51 -18.89
CA VAL A 314 3.38 -3.88 -18.82
C VAL A 314 2.67 -3.39 -20.08
N PRO A 315 2.03 -4.27 -20.87
CA PRO A 315 1.30 -3.84 -22.05
C PRO A 315 0.16 -2.87 -21.72
N ALA A 316 0.17 -1.72 -22.40
CA ALA A 316 -0.92 -0.76 -22.37
C ALA A 316 -2.07 -1.20 -23.29
N THR A 317 -3.31 -1.00 -22.85
CA THR A 317 -4.49 -1.44 -23.61
C THR A 317 -5.66 -0.48 -23.48
N GLU A 318 -6.38 -0.33 -24.60
CA GLU A 318 -7.65 0.37 -24.66
C GLU A 318 -8.85 -0.51 -24.32
N GLY A 319 -8.64 -1.82 -24.15
CA GLY A 319 -9.69 -2.79 -23.87
C GLY A 319 -9.68 -3.32 -22.44
N VAL A 320 -10.60 -4.23 -22.15
CA VAL A 320 -10.62 -4.97 -20.89
C VAL A 320 -9.86 -6.27 -21.06
N VAL A 321 -8.83 -6.47 -20.24
CA VAL A 321 -7.96 -7.65 -20.27
C VAL A 321 -7.76 -8.24 -18.86
N GLN A 322 -7.21 -9.45 -18.78
CA GLN A 322 -6.79 -10.06 -17.50
C GLN A 322 -5.45 -9.54 -16.98
N GLY A 323 -4.67 -8.87 -17.83
CA GLY A 323 -3.32 -8.43 -17.49
C GLY A 323 -2.26 -9.52 -17.64
N VAL A 324 -1.02 -9.13 -17.37
CA VAL A 324 0.18 -9.98 -17.44
C VAL A 324 0.74 -10.20 -16.05
N ASN A 325 1.55 -11.25 -15.86
CA ASN A 325 2.23 -11.47 -14.59
C ASN A 325 3.22 -10.34 -14.30
N CYS A 326 2.99 -9.62 -13.20
CA CYS A 326 3.82 -8.53 -12.69
C CYS A 326 4.69 -8.99 -11.52
N MET A 327 4.19 -9.92 -10.69
CA MET A 327 4.93 -10.51 -9.57
C MET A 327 4.64 -12.01 -9.48
N ALA A 328 5.69 -12.83 -9.45
CA ALA A 328 5.54 -14.25 -9.21
C ALA A 328 5.28 -14.53 -7.73
N LEU A 329 4.12 -15.13 -7.44
CA LEU A 329 3.66 -15.45 -6.09
C LEU A 329 3.60 -16.96 -5.86
N ARG A 330 3.86 -17.38 -4.62
CA ARG A 330 3.77 -18.79 -4.18
C ARG A 330 3.12 -18.83 -2.81
N ALA A 331 1.86 -19.26 -2.75
CA ALA A 331 1.03 -19.18 -1.54
C ALA A 331 1.08 -17.78 -0.88
N ASP A 332 0.98 -16.76 -1.74
CA ASP A 332 1.17 -15.35 -1.42
C ASP A 332 0.21 -14.52 -2.30
N GLU A 333 -0.05 -13.28 -1.93
CA GLU A 333 -0.93 -12.35 -2.65
C GLU A 333 -0.34 -10.94 -2.62
N THR A 334 -0.57 -10.12 -3.63
CA THR A 334 -0.17 -8.70 -3.57
C THR A 334 -1.08 -7.93 -2.63
N THR A 335 -0.54 -6.99 -1.86
CA THR A 335 -1.32 -6.20 -0.91
C THR A 335 -1.29 -4.71 -1.18
N ALA A 336 -0.22 -4.18 -1.77
CA ALA A 336 -0.13 -2.77 -2.14
C ALA A 336 0.80 -2.54 -3.32
N LEU A 337 0.71 -1.35 -3.90
CA LEU A 337 1.56 -0.89 -4.99
C LEU A 337 1.92 0.58 -4.79
N ALA A 338 3.06 0.98 -5.34
CA ALA A 338 3.47 2.37 -5.39
C ALA A 338 4.04 2.70 -6.76
N ARG A 339 3.92 3.97 -7.13
CA ARG A 339 4.57 4.53 -8.29
C ARG A 339 5.75 5.37 -7.86
N SER A 340 6.85 5.20 -8.56
CA SER A 340 8.01 6.06 -8.45
C SER A 340 8.22 6.76 -9.77
N LEU A 341 8.17 8.10 -9.76
CA LEU A 341 8.53 8.89 -10.94
C LEU A 341 9.94 8.49 -11.41
N ALA A 342 10.13 8.49 -12.73
CA ALA A 342 11.46 8.46 -13.29
C ALA A 342 12.28 9.63 -12.69
N PRO A 343 13.54 9.39 -12.29
CA PRO A 343 14.42 10.46 -11.82
C PRO A 343 14.71 11.52 -12.88
#